data_AF-I9KDI9-F1
#
_entry.id   AF-I9KDI9-F1
#
_cell.length_a   1.000
_cell.length_b   1.000
_cell.length_c   1.000
_cell.angle_alpha   90.00
_cell.angle_beta   90.00
_cell.angle_gamma   90.00
#
_symmetry.space_group_name_H-M   'P 1'
#
loop_
_entity.id
_entity.type
_entity.pdbx_description
1 polymer ?
#
loop_
_entity_poly.entity_id
_entity_poly.type
_entity_poly.pdbx_seq_one_letter_code
_entity_poly.pdbx_strand_id
1 'polypeptide(L)'
;MTADGTASTRRHQIPRAGRDAAAVSRRADSRNCQARVTAVLDGMRRRRTPLSDAEITRRARVNGQYLQRHRDSKIRAAQVRVALPEDAALPEDAGRQAAAAPSATKRALRTENAMLRQQNTDLCQRPDAVLAELRQLRVDGLTASATGALTGRTPLPPATDELQRQLDETRAALKATEADLVAVRTLHQRLLVENSRLISPG
;
A
#
# COMPACT_ATOMS: atom_id res chain seq x y z
N MET A 1 52.18 -40.47 -31.85
CA MET A 1 51.91 -39.39 -32.83
C MET A 1 50.42 -39.07 -32.80
N THR A 2 49.96 -38.17 -31.93
CA THR A 2 48.57 -37.65 -31.94
C THR A 2 48.50 -36.40 -31.05
N ALA A 3 48.86 -35.23 -31.56
CA ALA A 3 48.67 -33.97 -30.83
C ALA A 3 48.29 -32.74 -31.68
N ASP A 4 48.25 -32.83 -33.01
CA ASP A 4 48.05 -31.64 -33.86
C ASP A 4 46.61 -31.39 -34.34
N GLY A 5 45.67 -32.32 -34.10
CA GLY A 5 44.27 -32.17 -34.57
C GLY A 5 43.39 -31.25 -33.71
N THR A 6 43.72 -31.05 -32.43
CA THR A 6 42.83 -30.39 -31.46
C THR A 6 42.95 -28.86 -31.49
N ALA A 7 44.12 -28.31 -31.81
CA ALA A 7 44.34 -26.86 -31.86
C ALA A 7 43.68 -26.20 -33.09
N SER A 8 43.74 -26.85 -34.25
CA SER A 8 43.09 -26.37 -35.49
C SER A 8 41.56 -26.39 -35.37
N THR A 9 41.01 -27.45 -34.77
CA THR A 9 39.57 -27.59 -34.53
C THR A 9 39.04 -26.51 -33.57
N ARG A 10 39.78 -26.17 -32.50
CA ARG A 10 39.41 -25.09 -31.56
C ARG A 10 39.42 -23.69 -32.19
N ARG A 11 40.37 -23.39 -33.09
CA ARG A 11 40.44 -22.08 -33.77
C ARG A 11 39.28 -21.82 -34.74
N HIS A 12 38.70 -22.87 -35.34
CA HIS A 12 37.51 -22.75 -36.19
C HIS A 12 36.18 -22.83 -35.42
N GLN A 13 36.18 -23.41 -34.20
CA GLN A 13 35.01 -23.47 -33.33
C GLN A 13 34.68 -22.10 -32.69
N ILE A 14 35.68 -21.31 -32.29
CA ILE A 14 35.45 -19.99 -31.66
C ILE A 14 34.72 -19.00 -32.61
N PRO A 15 35.09 -18.85 -33.89
CA PRO A 15 34.36 -17.99 -34.84
C PRO A 15 32.97 -18.51 -35.18
N ARG A 16 32.76 -19.84 -35.18
CA ARG A 16 31.44 -20.44 -35.39
C ARG A 16 30.53 -20.20 -34.19
N ALA A 17 31.01 -20.44 -32.98
CA ALA A 17 30.31 -20.12 -31.74
C ALA A 17 29.94 -18.63 -31.64
N GLY A 18 30.84 -17.73 -32.07
CA GLY A 18 30.55 -16.29 -32.16
C GLY A 18 29.46 -15.93 -33.18
N ARG A 19 29.46 -16.58 -34.36
CA ARG A 19 28.40 -16.39 -35.37
C ARG A 19 27.06 -16.96 -34.91
N ASP A 20 27.08 -18.12 -34.25
CA ASP A 20 25.87 -18.77 -33.74
C ASP A 20 25.27 -17.97 -32.58
N ALA A 21 26.11 -17.45 -31.66
CA ALA A 21 25.68 -16.55 -30.60
C ALA A 21 25.06 -15.26 -31.17
N ALA A 22 25.68 -14.66 -32.19
CA ALA A 22 25.13 -13.48 -32.87
C ALA A 22 23.80 -13.80 -33.58
N ALA A 23 23.66 -14.98 -34.19
CA ALA A 23 22.41 -15.42 -34.80
C ALA A 23 21.30 -15.65 -33.76
N VAL A 24 21.64 -16.22 -32.61
CA VAL A 24 20.70 -16.41 -31.49
C VAL A 24 20.24 -15.06 -30.93
N SER A 25 21.17 -14.13 -30.69
CA SER A 25 20.85 -12.77 -30.23
C SER A 25 19.93 -12.04 -31.20
N ARG A 26 20.23 -12.05 -32.52
CA ARG A 26 19.35 -11.43 -33.53
C ARG A 26 17.96 -12.05 -33.58
N ARG A 27 17.85 -13.38 -33.42
CA ARG A 27 16.55 -14.07 -33.34
C ARG A 27 15.79 -13.68 -32.08
N ALA A 28 16.47 -13.57 -30.94
CA ALA A 28 15.86 -13.12 -29.69
C ALA A 28 15.35 -11.68 -29.80
N ASP A 29 16.14 -10.78 -30.38
CA ASP A 29 15.75 -9.39 -30.61
C ASP A 29 14.54 -9.27 -31.55
N SER A 30 14.52 -10.07 -32.62
CA SER A 30 13.37 -10.12 -33.53
C SER A 30 12.10 -10.59 -32.82
N ARG A 31 12.19 -11.63 -31.97
CA ARG A 31 11.05 -12.10 -31.16
C ARG A 31 10.60 -11.05 -30.16
N ASN A 32 11.54 -10.37 -29.50
CA ASN A 32 11.22 -9.31 -28.55
C ASN A 32 10.51 -8.13 -29.23
N CYS A 33 10.96 -7.72 -30.41
CA CYS A 33 10.27 -6.70 -31.22
C CYS A 33 8.84 -7.13 -31.58
N GLN A 34 8.66 -8.38 -32.03
CA GLN A 34 7.34 -8.93 -32.37
C GLN A 34 6.42 -9.01 -31.15
N ALA A 35 6.94 -9.44 -29.99
CA ALA A 35 6.20 -9.51 -28.74
C ALA A 35 5.71 -8.13 -28.29
N ARG A 36 6.56 -7.10 -28.36
CA ARG A 36 6.17 -5.71 -28.02
C ARG A 36 5.07 -5.18 -28.92
N VAL A 37 5.17 -5.39 -30.24
CA VAL A 37 4.11 -4.98 -31.18
C VAL A 37 2.82 -5.73 -30.89
N THR A 38 2.89 -7.03 -30.63
CA THR A 38 1.73 -7.86 -30.29
C THR A 38 1.04 -7.36 -29.02
N ALA A 39 1.80 -7.03 -27.98
CA ALA A 39 1.27 -6.48 -26.74
C ALA A 39 0.54 -5.14 -26.95
N VAL A 40 1.04 -4.27 -27.84
CA VAL A 40 0.36 -3.02 -28.20
C VAL A 40 -0.95 -3.28 -28.93
N LEU A 41 -0.97 -4.23 -29.88
CA LEU A 41 -2.19 -4.62 -30.60
C LEU A 41 -3.25 -5.24 -29.67
N ASP A 42 -2.82 -6.08 -28.72
CA ASP A 42 -3.73 -6.64 -27.71
C ASP A 42 -4.26 -5.55 -26.78
N GLY A 43 -3.43 -4.55 -26.45
CA GLY A 43 -3.84 -3.34 -25.72
C GLY A 43 -4.90 -2.52 -26.48
N MET A 44 -4.76 -2.37 -27.81
CA MET A 44 -5.76 -1.72 -28.66
C MET A 44 -7.11 -2.44 -28.59
N ARG A 45 -7.11 -3.78 -28.62
CA ARG A 45 -8.33 -4.59 -28.47
C ARG A 45 -8.99 -4.39 -27.10
N ARG A 46 -8.21 -4.45 -26.03
CA ARG A 46 -8.72 -4.33 -24.65
C ARG A 46 -9.30 -2.94 -24.36
N ARG A 47 -8.62 -1.89 -24.80
CA ARG A 47 -9.01 -0.48 -24.55
C ARG A 47 -9.96 0.07 -25.60
N ARG A 48 -10.24 -0.72 -26.64
CA ARG A 48 -10.98 -0.32 -27.83
C ARG A 48 -10.52 1.01 -28.41
N THR A 49 -9.20 1.18 -28.58
CA THR A 49 -8.62 2.43 -29.11
C THR A 49 -7.83 2.13 -30.39
N PRO A 50 -8.25 2.65 -31.56
CA PRO A 50 -7.49 2.53 -32.78
C PRO A 50 -6.24 3.39 -32.67
N LEU A 51 -5.12 2.83 -33.09
CA LEU A 51 -3.83 3.52 -33.15
C LEU A 51 -3.35 3.48 -34.59
N SER A 52 -2.73 4.57 -35.02
CA SER A 52 -2.03 4.64 -36.31
C SER A 52 -0.76 3.75 -36.30
N ASP A 53 -0.24 3.40 -37.48
CA ASP A 53 0.99 2.60 -37.60
C ASP A 53 2.19 3.28 -36.89
N ALA A 54 2.25 4.62 -36.95
CA ALA A 54 3.26 5.42 -36.26
C ALA A 54 3.15 5.31 -34.73
N GLU A 55 1.93 5.28 -34.20
CA GLU A 55 1.71 5.15 -32.76
C GLU A 55 1.97 3.74 -32.25
N ILE A 56 1.64 2.72 -33.04
CA ILE A 56 1.95 1.33 -32.71
C ILE A 56 3.46 1.15 -32.60
N THR A 57 4.23 1.63 -33.58
CA THR A 57 5.70 1.53 -33.56
C THR A 57 6.33 2.35 -32.44
N ARG A 58 5.82 3.56 -32.18
CA ARG A 58 6.23 4.41 -31.05
C ARG A 58 6.00 3.73 -29.70
N ARG A 59 4.80 3.20 -29.46
CA ARG A 59 4.44 2.54 -28.18
C ARG A 59 5.17 1.21 -28.00
N ALA A 60 5.41 0.47 -29.08
CA ALA A 60 6.17 -0.78 -29.06
C ALA A 60 7.70 -0.55 -28.96
N ARG A 61 8.17 0.71 -29.00
CA ARG A 61 9.60 1.08 -29.01
C ARG A 61 10.38 0.31 -30.08
N VAL A 62 9.81 0.23 -31.27
CA VAL A 62 10.44 -0.38 -32.45
C VAL A 62 10.67 0.69 -33.52
N ASN A 63 11.52 0.38 -34.50
CA ASN A 63 11.75 1.26 -35.65
C ASN A 63 10.42 1.63 -36.34
N GLY A 64 10.22 2.89 -36.73
CA GLY A 64 9.00 3.35 -37.41
C GLY A 64 8.67 2.62 -38.71
N GLN A 65 9.68 2.05 -39.38
CA GLN A 65 9.50 1.21 -40.57
C GLN A 65 9.18 -0.25 -40.27
N TYR A 66 9.15 -0.67 -39.00
CA TYR A 66 8.98 -2.07 -38.63
C TYR A 66 7.71 -2.69 -39.22
N LEU A 67 6.57 -2.01 -39.12
CA LEU A 67 5.31 -2.49 -39.70
C LEU A 67 5.33 -2.54 -41.23
N GLN A 68 6.14 -1.69 -41.88
CA GLN A 68 6.29 -1.73 -43.34
C GLN A 68 7.12 -2.96 -43.78
N ARG A 69 8.13 -3.34 -42.99
CA ARG A 69 9.00 -4.50 -43.25
C ARG A 69 8.35 -5.83 -42.88
N HIS A 70 7.44 -5.83 -41.90
CA HIS A 70 6.78 -7.03 -41.39
C HIS A 70 5.28 -7.04 -41.74
N ARG A 71 4.98 -7.57 -42.93
CA ARG A 71 3.62 -7.63 -43.50
C ARG A 71 2.60 -8.29 -42.57
N ASP A 72 2.98 -9.35 -41.86
CA ASP A 72 2.09 -10.06 -40.93
C ASP A 72 1.65 -9.18 -39.76
N SER A 73 2.58 -8.40 -39.20
CA SER A 73 2.26 -7.45 -38.12
C SER A 73 1.36 -6.32 -38.62
N LYS A 74 1.54 -5.89 -39.87
CA LYS A 74 0.69 -4.89 -40.53
C LYS A 74 -0.72 -5.41 -40.79
N ILE A 75 -0.85 -6.63 -41.30
CA ILE A 75 -2.14 -7.30 -41.51
C ILE A 75 -2.86 -7.46 -40.17
N ARG A 76 -2.16 -7.93 -39.13
CA ARG A 76 -2.75 -8.06 -37.79
C ARG A 76 -3.20 -6.72 -37.22
N ALA A 77 -2.43 -5.65 -37.41
CA ALA A 77 -2.82 -4.30 -37.01
C ALA A 77 -4.09 -3.83 -37.75
N ALA A 78 -4.17 -4.08 -39.06
CA ALA A 78 -5.36 -3.77 -39.86
C ALA A 78 -6.58 -4.58 -39.40
N GLN A 79 -6.43 -5.89 -39.16
CA GLN A 79 -7.50 -6.75 -38.62
C GLN A 79 -7.98 -6.27 -37.25
N VAL A 80 -7.07 -5.83 -36.37
CA VAL A 80 -7.44 -5.25 -35.08
C VAL A 80 -8.24 -3.97 -35.28
N ARG A 81 -7.86 -3.10 -36.23
CA ARG A 81 -8.62 -1.88 -36.54
C ARG A 81 -10.01 -2.18 -37.11
N VAL A 82 -10.13 -3.15 -38.01
CA VAL A 82 -11.42 -3.58 -38.57
C VAL A 82 -12.32 -4.22 -37.52
N ALA A 83 -11.74 -4.99 -36.58
CA ALA A 83 -12.47 -5.61 -35.48
C ALA A 83 -12.83 -4.63 -34.35
N LEU A 84 -12.28 -3.42 -34.35
CA LEU A 84 -12.68 -2.35 -33.47
C LEU A 84 -13.87 -1.64 -34.11
N PRO A 85 -15.02 -1.49 -33.40
CA PRO A 85 -16.15 -0.75 -33.96
C PRO A 85 -15.72 0.68 -34.33
N GLU A 86 -16.25 1.19 -35.44
CA GLU A 86 -15.92 2.53 -35.99
C GLU A 86 -16.07 3.68 -34.97
N ASP A 87 -16.79 3.45 -33.87
CA ASP A 87 -16.97 4.38 -32.74
C ASP A 87 -15.70 4.76 -31.97
N ALA A 88 -14.56 4.12 -32.23
CA ALA A 88 -13.33 4.38 -31.51
C ALA A 88 -12.40 5.43 -32.19
N ALA A 89 -12.77 5.92 -33.38
CA ALA A 89 -12.04 6.97 -34.09
C ALA A 89 -12.55 8.38 -33.75
N LEU A 90 -12.19 8.91 -32.57
CA LEU A 90 -12.39 10.32 -32.15
C LEU A 90 -13.86 10.86 -32.15
N PRO A 91 -14.16 11.93 -31.37
CA PRO A 91 -15.51 12.19 -30.89
C PRO A 91 -16.20 13.32 -31.67
N GLU A 92 -16.97 13.00 -32.70
CA GLU A 92 -18.03 13.92 -33.19
C GLU A 92 -19.34 13.18 -33.55
N ASP A 93 -19.27 11.91 -33.95
CA ASP A 93 -20.44 11.16 -34.42
C ASP A 93 -21.05 10.16 -33.42
N ALA A 94 -20.45 10.00 -32.23
CA ALA A 94 -21.05 9.19 -31.15
C ALA A 94 -22.42 9.75 -30.69
N GLY A 95 -22.66 11.05 -30.90
CA GLY A 95 -23.98 11.67 -30.70
C GLY A 95 -25.02 11.26 -31.76
N ARG A 96 -24.59 11.00 -33.01
CA ARG A 96 -25.45 10.67 -34.14
C ARG A 96 -25.76 9.17 -34.23
N GLN A 97 -24.82 8.27 -33.94
CA GLN A 97 -25.12 6.83 -33.93
C GLN A 97 -25.96 6.41 -32.72
N ALA A 98 -25.77 7.05 -31.56
CA ALA A 98 -26.72 6.92 -30.47
C ALA A 98 -28.10 7.50 -30.81
N ALA A 99 -28.25 8.32 -31.85
CA ALA A 99 -29.55 8.80 -32.35
C ALA A 99 -30.22 7.80 -33.33
N ALA A 100 -29.48 6.81 -33.83
CA ALA A 100 -29.98 5.80 -34.77
C ALA A 100 -30.51 4.51 -34.11
N ALA A 101 -30.25 4.30 -32.81
CA ALA A 101 -30.99 3.30 -32.05
C ALA A 101 -32.48 3.72 -32.03
N PRO A 102 -33.45 2.81 -32.29
CA PRO A 102 -34.85 3.16 -32.18
C PRO A 102 -35.06 3.75 -30.78
N SER A 103 -35.70 4.91 -30.71
CA SER A 103 -35.78 5.75 -29.50
C SER A 103 -36.24 4.95 -28.26
N ALA A 104 -37.01 3.88 -28.46
CA ALA A 104 -37.40 2.89 -27.47
C ALA A 104 -36.20 2.13 -26.83
N THR A 105 -35.27 1.59 -27.62
CA THR A 105 -34.10 0.85 -27.09
C THR A 105 -33.17 1.78 -26.31
N LYS A 106 -32.95 3.01 -26.80
CA LYS A 106 -32.15 4.00 -26.07
C LYS A 106 -32.81 4.42 -24.75
N ARG A 107 -34.14 4.53 -24.73
CA ARG A 107 -34.91 4.85 -23.52
C ARG A 107 -34.84 3.68 -22.53
N ALA A 108 -35.02 2.44 -23.00
CA ALA A 108 -34.92 1.23 -22.18
C ALA A 108 -33.53 1.07 -21.54
N LEU A 109 -32.45 1.28 -22.31
CA LEU A 109 -31.09 1.23 -21.78
C LEU A 109 -30.80 2.33 -20.77
N ARG A 110 -31.41 3.51 -20.92
CA ARG A 110 -31.29 4.61 -19.95
C ARG A 110 -32.03 4.30 -18.65
N THR A 111 -33.24 3.74 -18.74
CA THR A 111 -34.00 3.32 -17.54
C THR A 111 -33.29 2.19 -16.82
N GLU A 112 -32.77 1.20 -17.56
CA GLU A 112 -32.01 0.10 -16.99
C GLU A 112 -30.70 0.61 -16.36
N ASN A 113 -29.96 1.50 -17.02
CA ASN A 113 -28.76 2.11 -16.41
C ASN A 113 -29.09 2.92 -15.15
N ALA A 114 -30.20 3.66 -15.13
CA ALA A 114 -30.62 4.41 -13.96
C ALA A 114 -30.95 3.47 -12.80
N MET A 115 -31.70 2.39 -13.07
CA MET A 115 -32.03 1.36 -12.10
C MET A 115 -30.77 0.66 -11.57
N LEU A 116 -29.85 0.25 -12.44
CA LEU A 116 -28.60 -0.40 -12.05
C LEU A 116 -27.72 0.53 -11.23
N ARG A 117 -27.65 1.83 -11.56
CA ARG A 117 -26.90 2.81 -10.77
C ARG A 117 -27.51 2.99 -9.38
N GLN A 118 -28.83 3.07 -9.29
CA GLN A 118 -29.55 3.15 -8.01
C GLN A 118 -29.33 1.88 -7.16
N GLN A 119 -29.44 0.69 -7.77
CA GLN A 119 -29.14 -0.56 -7.08
C GLN A 119 -27.69 -0.61 -6.60
N ASN A 120 -26.74 -0.10 -7.40
CA ASN A 120 -25.34 -0.06 -7.01
C ASN A 120 -25.11 0.90 -5.83
N THR A 121 -25.73 2.09 -5.84
CA THR A 121 -25.66 3.00 -4.68
C THR A 121 -26.26 2.38 -3.42
N ASP A 122 -27.40 1.70 -3.53
CA ASP A 122 -28.04 1.05 -2.38
C ASP A 122 -27.19 -0.12 -1.85
N LEU A 123 -26.59 -0.90 -2.76
CA LEU A 123 -25.69 -2.00 -2.41
C LEU A 123 -24.37 -1.51 -1.81
N CYS A 124 -23.88 -0.33 -2.18
CA CYS A 124 -22.72 0.29 -1.55
C CYS A 124 -23.03 0.83 -0.16
N GLN A 125 -24.23 1.38 0.07
CA GLN A 125 -24.60 1.96 1.36
C GLN A 125 -24.99 0.92 2.43
N ARG A 126 -25.61 -0.19 2.02
CA ARG A 126 -25.99 -1.30 2.92
C ARG A 126 -24.86 -1.87 3.78
N PRO A 127 -23.68 -2.24 3.24
CA PRO A 127 -22.60 -2.77 4.05
C PRO A 127 -22.08 -1.75 5.06
N ASP A 128 -22.02 -0.46 4.70
CA ASP A 128 -21.60 0.59 5.64
C ASP A 128 -22.59 0.73 6.80
N ALA A 129 -23.89 0.66 6.53
CA ALA A 129 -24.93 0.66 7.56
C ALA A 129 -24.82 -0.57 8.49
N VAL A 130 -24.66 -1.78 7.91
CA VAL A 130 -24.49 -3.02 8.68
C VAL A 130 -23.22 -2.99 9.53
N LEU A 131 -22.11 -2.46 8.99
CA LEU A 131 -20.87 -2.30 9.75
C LEU A 131 -21.02 -1.29 10.90
N ALA A 132 -21.78 -0.21 10.71
CA ALA A 132 -22.09 0.73 11.78
C ALA A 132 -22.93 0.06 12.89
N GLU A 133 -23.95 -0.72 12.54
CA GLU A 133 -24.77 -1.48 13.49
C GLU A 133 -23.93 -2.51 14.26
N LEU A 134 -23.08 -3.28 13.58
CA LEU A 134 -22.20 -4.26 14.23
C LEU A 134 -21.19 -3.60 15.18
N ARG A 135 -20.66 -2.42 14.83
CA ARG A 135 -19.80 -1.63 15.72
C ARG A 135 -20.57 -1.17 16.95
N GLN A 136 -21.80 -0.69 16.77
CA GLN A 136 -22.64 -0.26 17.88
C GLN A 136 -22.94 -1.42 18.84
N LEU A 137 -23.40 -2.56 18.33
CA LEU A 137 -23.64 -3.76 19.12
C LEU A 137 -22.38 -4.25 19.86
N ARG A 138 -21.21 -4.13 19.22
CA ARG A 138 -19.93 -4.48 19.86
C ARG A 138 -19.61 -3.53 21.02
N VAL A 139 -19.81 -2.22 20.85
CA VAL A 139 -19.61 -1.23 21.91
C VAL A 139 -20.57 -1.49 23.06
N ASP A 140 -21.86 -1.72 22.77
CA ASP A 140 -22.87 -1.98 23.78
C ASP A 140 -22.54 -3.27 24.56
N GLY A 141 -22.14 -4.33 23.86
CA GLY A 141 -21.72 -5.58 24.49
C GLY A 141 -20.46 -5.45 25.35
N LEU A 142 -19.46 -4.68 24.89
CA LEU A 142 -18.25 -4.39 25.68
C LEU A 142 -18.58 -3.53 26.91
N THR A 143 -19.48 -2.56 26.76
CA THR A 143 -19.91 -1.68 27.85
C THR A 143 -20.67 -2.48 28.91
N ALA A 144 -21.61 -3.34 28.50
CA ALA A 144 -22.31 -4.25 29.39
C ALA A 144 -21.38 -5.25 30.10
N SER A 145 -20.36 -5.77 29.39
CA SER A 145 -19.35 -6.63 29.99
C SER A 145 -18.47 -5.88 30.99
N ALA A 146 -18.08 -4.64 30.69
CA ALA A 146 -17.28 -3.80 31.58
C ALA A 146 -18.06 -3.42 32.84
N THR A 147 -19.32 -3.00 32.72
CA THR A 147 -20.17 -2.72 33.88
C THR A 147 -20.42 -3.98 34.69
N GLY A 148 -20.70 -5.13 34.06
CA GLY A 148 -20.81 -6.42 34.75
C GLY A 148 -19.55 -6.80 35.53
N ALA A 149 -18.37 -6.65 34.91
CA ALA A 149 -17.08 -6.91 35.56
C ALA A 149 -16.77 -5.93 36.70
N LEU A 150 -17.19 -4.67 36.58
CA LEU A 150 -17.06 -3.65 37.63
C LEU A 150 -18.02 -3.90 38.79
N THR A 151 -19.25 -4.36 38.53
CA THR A 151 -20.19 -4.76 39.60
C THR A 151 -19.78 -6.05 40.29
N GLY A 152 -19.03 -6.93 39.62
CA GLY A 152 -18.42 -8.13 40.20
C GLY A 152 -17.11 -7.87 40.95
N ARG A 153 -16.51 -6.70 40.78
CA ARG A 153 -15.42 -6.23 41.64
C ARG A 153 -16.03 -5.80 42.97
N THR A 154 -15.85 -6.64 43.98
CA THR A 154 -15.99 -6.23 45.38
C THR A 154 -15.18 -4.94 45.62
N PRO A 155 -15.66 -4.02 46.46
CA PRO A 155 -14.93 -2.80 46.79
C PRO A 155 -13.52 -3.17 47.24
N LEU A 156 -12.54 -2.44 46.71
CA LEU A 156 -11.12 -2.61 47.05
C LEU A 156 -10.99 -2.69 48.59
N PRO A 157 -10.31 -3.71 49.14
CA PRO A 157 -10.42 -4.03 50.56
C PRO A 157 -9.88 -2.90 51.45
N PRO A 158 -10.32 -2.84 52.73
CA PRO A 158 -9.84 -1.89 53.76
C PRO A 158 -8.32 -1.93 53.98
N ALA A 159 -7.64 -2.93 53.41
CA ALA A 159 -6.19 -3.03 53.37
C ALA A 159 -5.51 -1.84 52.66
N THR A 160 -6.16 -1.21 51.68
CA THR A 160 -5.58 -0.03 51.01
C THR A 160 -5.63 1.21 51.89
N ASP A 161 -6.74 1.42 52.61
CA ASP A 161 -6.86 2.49 53.60
C ASP A 161 -5.93 2.28 54.80
N GLU A 162 -5.79 1.04 55.26
CA GLU A 162 -4.86 0.68 56.34
C GLU A 162 -3.40 0.92 55.94
N LEU A 163 -3.00 0.51 54.72
CA LEU A 163 -1.66 0.80 54.20
C LEU A 163 -1.41 2.30 54.04
N GLN A 164 -2.43 3.06 53.62
CA GLN A 164 -2.35 4.52 53.53
C GLN A 164 -2.13 5.14 54.92
N ARG A 165 -2.86 4.65 55.92
CA ARG A 165 -2.72 5.07 57.33
C ARG A 165 -1.31 4.79 57.86
N GLN A 166 -0.82 3.57 57.64
CA GLN A 166 0.53 3.17 58.05
C GLN A 166 1.62 4.03 57.36
N LEU A 167 1.41 4.36 56.09
CA LEU A 167 2.32 5.23 55.35
C LEU A 167 2.31 6.67 55.89
N ASP A 168 1.14 7.19 56.27
CA ASP A 168 1.03 8.53 56.86
C ASP A 168 1.60 8.59 58.28
N GLU A 169 1.40 7.55 59.09
CA GLU A 169 1.99 7.42 60.43
C GLU A 169 3.52 7.34 60.36
N THR A 170 4.07 6.52 59.47
CA THR A 170 5.53 6.42 59.28
C THR A 170 6.13 7.72 58.76
N ARG A 171 5.43 8.45 57.90
CA ARG A 171 5.85 9.80 57.46
C ARG A 171 5.85 10.81 58.60
N ALA A 172 4.84 10.79 59.46
CA ALA A 172 4.76 11.69 60.61
C ALA A 172 5.90 11.41 61.61
N ALA A 173 6.16 10.13 61.90
CA ALA A 173 7.27 9.71 62.74
C ALA A 173 8.63 10.16 62.16
N LEU A 174 8.83 10.00 60.85
CA LEU A 174 10.08 10.43 60.20
C LEU A 174 10.31 11.95 60.35
N LYS A 175 9.27 12.76 60.10
CA LYS A 175 9.37 14.23 60.29
C LYS A 175 9.69 14.62 61.73
N ALA A 176 9.13 13.90 62.71
CA ALA A 176 9.45 14.15 64.12
C ALA A 176 10.93 13.86 64.41
N THR A 177 11.45 12.72 63.94
CA THR A 177 12.86 12.37 64.11
C THR A 177 13.81 13.35 63.41
N GLU A 178 13.43 13.87 62.23
CA GLU A 178 14.19 14.92 61.54
C GLU A 178 14.24 16.21 62.35
N ALA A 179 13.12 16.61 62.96
CA ALA A 179 13.06 17.78 63.83
C ALA A 179 13.96 17.61 65.08
N ASP A 180 13.94 16.43 65.70
CA ASP A 180 14.80 16.12 66.84
C ASP A 180 16.29 16.17 66.48
N LEU A 181 16.67 15.63 65.32
CA LEU A 181 18.05 15.69 64.83
C LEU A 181 18.51 17.14 64.58
N VAL A 182 17.64 17.99 64.05
CA VAL A 182 17.93 19.43 63.88
C VAL A 182 18.09 20.11 65.24
N ALA A 183 17.26 19.79 66.23
CA ALA A 183 17.37 20.32 67.59
C ALA A 183 18.70 19.92 68.25
N VAL A 184 19.08 18.64 68.16
CA VAL A 184 20.37 18.13 68.68
C VAL A 184 21.56 18.82 67.99
N ARG A 185 21.51 18.98 66.66
CA ARG A 185 22.56 19.68 65.91
C ARG A 185 22.72 21.13 66.36
N THR A 186 21.60 21.83 66.58
CA THR A 186 21.60 23.22 67.03
C THR A 186 22.17 23.34 68.44
N LEU A 187 21.79 22.45 69.35
CA LEU A 187 22.33 22.38 70.70
C LEU A 187 23.84 22.09 70.70
N HIS A 188 24.28 21.14 69.86
CA HIS A 188 25.71 20.83 69.70
C HIS A 188 26.51 22.04 69.19
N GLN A 189 26.01 22.75 68.18
CA GLN A 189 26.65 23.97 67.67
C GLN A 189 26.76 25.05 68.76
N ARG A 190 25.71 25.24 69.56
CA ARG A 190 25.73 26.17 70.69
C ARG A 190 26.77 25.78 71.73
N LEU A 191 26.84 24.51 72.12
CA LEU A 191 27.83 24.02 73.07
C LEU A 191 29.26 24.16 72.55
N LEU A 192 29.51 23.95 71.25
CA LEU A 192 30.82 24.21 70.65
C LEU A 192 31.22 25.69 70.77
N VAL A 193 30.28 26.62 70.50
CA VAL A 193 30.53 28.06 70.67
C VAL A 193 30.80 28.39 72.14
N GLU A 194 29.99 27.89 73.08
CA GLU A 194 30.18 28.11 74.52
C GLU A 194 31.52 27.53 75.01
N ASN A 195 31.88 26.31 74.62
CA ASN A 195 33.17 25.70 74.95
C ASN A 195 34.36 26.48 74.36
N SER A 196 34.25 26.98 73.11
CA SER A 196 35.31 27.78 72.51
C SER A 196 35.59 29.09 73.27
N ARG A 197 34.53 29.71 73.84
CA ARG A 197 34.65 30.90 74.69
C ARG A 197 35.31 30.60 76.03
N LEU A 198 35.10 29.40 76.58
CA LEU A 198 35.73 28.98 77.84
C LEU A 198 37.22 28.65 77.65
N ILE A 199 37.62 28.15 76.48
CA ILE A 199 39.00 27.70 76.20
C ILE A 199 39.91 28.85 75.69
N SER A 200 39.35 29.88 75.03
CA SER A 200 40.06 31.13 74.71
C SER A 200 39.49 32.29 75.53
N PRO A 201 39.86 32.41 76.81
CA PRO A 201 39.62 33.65 77.53
C PRO A 201 40.49 34.73 76.88
N GLY A 202 39.84 35.76 76.33
CA GLY A 202 40.53 37.00 75.99
C GLY A 202 41.14 37.65 77.23
#